data_AF-A0A7V6DDM0-F1
#
_entry.id   AF-A0A7V6DDM0-F1
#
_cell.length_a   1.000
_cell.length_b   1.000
_cell.length_c   1.000
_cell.angle_alpha   90.00
_cell.angle_beta   90.00
_cell.angle_gamma   90.00
#
_symmetry.space_group_name_H-M   'P 1'
#
loop_
_entity.id
_entity.type
_entity.pdbx_description
1 polymer ?
#
loop_
_entity_poly.entity_id
_entity_poly.type
_entity_poly.pdbx_seq_one_letter_code
_entity_poly.pdbx_strand_id
1 'polypeptide(L)'
;MRRATIVALLIWGVVQSLAPCAQAQGLGIGQGLFVDRDGETHRWQITPAHSLVWNGQPYLPTGVWFTPHSLRAEASEAELARDERILDALAQAGVLDVCLIPAESAAKVPAERWQSLVDALEARQFRYGLSLGEAGLPIAQGYVVAPASYRIANLAQSGVVVFRAPFADHALTFVVDTHDNSLLGQQRVAVEQGVGRVPLQLSEGVKAVMVVYPHRPLADSGGFVPDLWEGYDDWRDGVLRTLGKVRFGKGLRFFVDPLGRWTLPDEDEAIIPSSPMFRLGFEAFLARRYQTLENLMSAWALSERNIESFAEAARQLPLWRGQKGIPQLLDLQTGRLRRVEAARCAYWRDLQQY
;
A
#
# COMPACT_ATOMS: atom_id res chain seq x y z
N MET A 1 -9.86 3.48 59.25
CA MET A 1 -8.59 2.73 59.20
C MET A 1 -8.83 1.27 59.51
N ARG A 2 -8.36 0.33 58.68
CA ARG A 2 -8.24 -1.10 59.00
C ARG A 2 -7.10 -1.68 58.14
N ARG A 3 -6.16 -2.41 58.73
CA ARG A 3 -5.85 -3.78 58.28
C ARG A 3 -4.93 -4.53 59.24
N ALA A 4 -5.32 -5.78 59.40
CA ALA A 4 -4.70 -6.89 60.10
C ALA A 4 -5.23 -8.17 59.40
N THR A 5 -4.60 -9.35 59.43
CA THR A 5 -3.23 -9.79 59.77
C THR A 5 -3.22 -11.30 59.43
N ILE A 6 -2.04 -11.93 59.19
CA ILE A 6 -1.87 -13.42 59.15
C ILE A 6 -2.52 -14.11 57.91
N VAL A 7 -2.12 -15.29 57.42
CA VAL A 7 -0.81 -16.01 57.28
C VAL A 7 -1.02 -17.17 56.25
N ALA A 8 0.04 -17.91 55.91
CA ALA A 8 0.16 -19.13 55.07
C ALA A 8 -0.99 -20.18 55.14
N LEU A 9 -1.10 -21.24 54.30
CA LEU A 9 -0.08 -22.26 53.96
C LEU A 9 -0.54 -23.22 52.80
N LEU A 10 0.44 -23.88 52.16
CA LEU A 10 0.43 -25.08 51.25
C LEU A 10 -0.87 -25.89 50.98
N ILE A 11 -1.07 -26.29 49.70
CA ILE A 11 -1.40 -27.69 49.26
C ILE A 11 -0.70 -27.99 47.91
N TRP A 12 -0.32 -29.26 47.69
CA TRP A 12 0.35 -29.81 46.50
C TRP A 12 -0.66 -30.57 45.61
N GLY A 13 -0.53 -30.52 44.27
CA GLY A 13 -1.42 -31.26 43.36
C GLY A 13 -0.96 -31.20 41.90
N VAL A 14 -0.81 -32.36 41.26
CA VAL A 14 -0.15 -32.53 39.95
C VAL A 14 -1.10 -33.16 38.93
N VAL A 15 -1.02 -32.70 37.66
CA VAL A 15 -1.65 -33.24 36.44
C VAL A 15 -3.18 -33.14 36.36
N GLN A 16 -3.66 -32.19 35.54
CA GLN A 16 -4.22 -32.53 34.22
C GLN A 16 -4.03 -31.34 33.26
N SER A 17 -3.31 -31.58 32.16
CA SER A 17 -3.02 -30.59 31.13
C SER A 17 -4.16 -30.49 30.13
N LEU A 18 -5.20 -29.73 30.47
CA LEU A 18 -6.13 -29.17 29.49
C LEU A 18 -5.60 -27.79 29.10
N ALA A 19 -5.04 -27.66 27.90
CA ALA A 19 -4.50 -26.39 27.41
C ALA A 19 -5.64 -25.45 26.99
N PRO A 20 -5.82 -24.28 27.62
CA PRO A 20 -6.56 -23.18 27.05
C PRO A 20 -5.56 -22.34 26.25
N CYS A 21 -5.18 -22.81 25.04
CA CYS A 21 -4.34 -21.97 24.19
C CYS A 21 -5.19 -20.81 23.68
N ALA A 22 -4.95 -19.64 24.25
CA ALA A 22 -5.80 -18.47 24.12
C ALA A 22 -5.84 -17.91 22.69
N GLN A 23 -6.91 -17.17 22.42
CA GLN A 23 -7.14 -16.47 21.16
C GLN A 23 -6.21 -15.25 21.00
N ALA A 24 -6.17 -14.72 19.76
CA ALA A 24 -5.51 -13.48 19.32
C ALA A 24 -3.98 -13.50 19.13
N GLN A 25 -3.57 -13.99 17.96
CA GLN A 25 -2.75 -13.23 16.98
C GLN A 25 -1.80 -12.14 17.55
N GLY A 26 -0.71 -12.57 18.19
CA GLY A 26 0.49 -11.72 18.31
C GLY A 26 1.33 -11.79 17.04
N LEU A 27 2.01 -10.70 16.69
CA LEU A 27 3.14 -10.72 15.76
C LEU A 27 4.10 -11.84 16.21
N GLY A 28 4.32 -12.82 15.35
CA GLY A 28 5.12 -14.00 15.69
C GLY A 28 6.52 -13.57 16.16
N ILE A 29 7.03 -14.22 17.21
CA ILE A 29 8.42 -14.07 17.64
C ILE A 29 9.28 -14.37 16.41
N GLY A 30 9.89 -13.35 15.82
CA GLY A 30 10.56 -13.46 14.53
C GLY A 30 11.81 -14.31 14.69
N GLN A 31 11.72 -15.60 14.45
CA GLN A 31 12.83 -16.54 14.53
C GLN A 31 12.76 -17.55 13.39
N GLY A 32 13.90 -18.11 13.02
CA GLY A 32 13.96 -19.12 11.98
C GLY A 32 15.33 -19.75 11.83
N LEU A 33 15.42 -20.60 10.81
CA LEU A 33 16.64 -21.22 10.33
C LEU A 33 16.88 -20.75 8.89
N PHE A 34 18.11 -20.37 8.59
CA PHE A 34 18.61 -20.13 7.23
C PHE A 34 19.64 -21.22 6.94
N VAL A 35 19.55 -21.86 5.77
CA VAL A 35 20.55 -22.83 5.29
C VAL A 35 21.32 -22.15 4.17
N ASP A 36 22.64 -22.07 4.31
CA ASP A 36 23.49 -21.43 3.33
C ASP A 36 23.85 -22.34 2.15
N ARG A 37 24.58 -21.80 1.17
CA ARG A 37 25.04 -22.51 -0.03
C ARG A 37 25.87 -23.77 0.24
N ASP A 38 26.53 -23.84 1.40
CA ASP A 38 27.44 -24.92 1.80
C ASP A 38 26.71 -25.95 2.69
N GLY A 39 25.45 -25.66 3.06
CA GLY A 39 24.60 -26.50 3.91
C GLY A 39 24.70 -26.20 5.40
N GLU A 40 25.42 -25.15 5.81
CA GLU A 40 25.45 -24.73 7.22
C GLU A 40 24.09 -24.14 7.61
N THR A 41 23.58 -24.54 8.79
CA THR A 41 22.31 -24.05 9.31
C THR A 41 22.56 -22.93 10.32
N HIS A 42 22.13 -21.72 9.97
CA HIS A 42 22.20 -20.54 10.82
C HIS A 42 20.86 -20.29 11.52
N ARG A 43 20.88 -20.15 12.85
CA ARG A 43 19.68 -19.78 13.61
C ARG A 43 19.62 -18.27 13.80
N TRP A 44 18.48 -17.67 13.49
CA TRP A 44 18.23 -16.25 13.72
C TRP A 44 17.00 -16.03 14.61
N GLN A 45 17.00 -14.93 15.37
CA GLN A 45 15.84 -14.45 16.11
C GLN A 45 15.88 -12.93 16.33
N ILE A 46 14.71 -12.29 16.36
CA ILE A 46 14.49 -10.91 16.82
C ILE A 46 14.03 -10.98 18.28
N THR A 47 14.76 -10.33 19.17
CA THR A 47 14.41 -10.30 20.59
C THR A 47 13.26 -9.33 20.88
N PRO A 48 12.59 -9.43 22.05
CA PRO A 48 11.65 -8.39 22.51
C PRO A 48 12.27 -7.00 22.68
N ALA A 49 13.60 -6.89 22.68
CA ALA A 49 14.35 -5.62 22.65
C ALA A 49 14.74 -5.21 21.20
N HIS A 50 14.02 -5.71 20.19
CA HIS A 50 14.19 -5.41 18.76
C HIS A 50 15.61 -5.62 18.22
N SER A 51 16.38 -6.53 18.83
CA SER A 51 17.75 -6.85 18.39
C SER A 51 17.74 -8.14 17.56
N LEU A 52 18.41 -8.13 16.40
CA LEU A 52 18.69 -9.35 15.64
C LEU A 52 19.81 -10.13 16.32
N VAL A 53 19.58 -11.42 16.56
CA VAL A 53 20.55 -12.38 17.08
C VAL A 53 20.78 -13.44 16.01
N TRP A 54 22.03 -13.66 15.64
CA TRP A 54 22.48 -14.60 14.61
C TRP A 54 23.45 -15.62 15.22
N ASN A 55 23.19 -16.92 15.06
CA ASN A 55 23.94 -18.00 15.70
C ASN A 55 24.18 -17.79 17.22
N GLY A 56 23.16 -17.27 17.91
CA GLY A 56 23.20 -16.97 19.34
C GLY A 56 23.90 -15.67 19.73
N GLN A 57 24.52 -14.95 18.79
CA GLN A 57 25.20 -13.67 19.04
C GLN A 57 24.35 -12.48 18.59
N PRO A 58 24.20 -11.41 19.39
CA PRO A 58 23.62 -10.15 18.92
C PRO A 58 24.37 -9.61 17.70
N TYR A 59 23.64 -9.18 16.69
CA TYR A 59 24.19 -8.62 15.46
C TYR A 59 23.63 -7.21 15.22
N LEU A 60 24.54 -6.24 15.16
CA LEU A 60 24.26 -4.85 14.81
C LEU A 60 25.01 -4.53 13.51
N PRO A 61 24.30 -4.29 12.38
CA PRO A 61 24.96 -3.94 11.12
C PRO A 61 25.68 -2.59 11.26
N THR A 62 27.01 -2.60 11.19
CA THR A 62 27.85 -1.40 11.30
C THR A 62 28.59 -1.19 10.00
N GLY A 63 27.94 -0.54 9.03
CA GLY A 63 28.43 -0.54 7.65
C GLY A 63 27.74 0.47 6.74
N VAL A 64 27.76 0.20 5.44
CA VAL A 64 27.30 1.14 4.40
C VAL A 64 26.11 0.63 3.60
N TRP A 65 25.34 1.56 3.04
CA TRP A 65 24.41 1.27 1.96
C TRP A 65 25.21 1.23 0.65
N PHE A 66 25.07 0.15 -0.11
CA PHE A 66 25.78 -0.05 -1.36
C PHE A 66 24.79 -0.26 -2.50
N THR A 67 24.82 0.65 -3.47
CA THR A 67 24.01 0.61 -4.70
C THR A 67 24.85 0.01 -5.82
N PRO A 68 24.68 -1.28 -6.18
CA PRO A 68 25.55 -1.94 -7.14
C PRO A 68 25.11 -1.59 -8.57
N HIS A 69 26.07 -1.27 -9.43
CA HIS A 69 25.83 -0.97 -10.84
C HIS A 69 25.48 -2.24 -11.64
N SER A 70 25.94 -3.40 -11.17
CA SER A 70 25.75 -4.73 -11.77
C SER A 70 24.36 -5.33 -11.56
N LEU A 71 23.57 -4.83 -10.60
CA LEU A 71 22.19 -5.28 -10.36
C LEU A 71 21.17 -4.52 -11.20
N ARG A 72 21.29 -4.68 -12.53
CA ARG A 72 20.37 -4.19 -13.55
C ARG A 72 20.25 -5.22 -14.67
N ALA A 73 19.11 -5.25 -15.37
CA ALA A 73 18.84 -6.24 -16.42
C ALA A 73 19.91 -6.25 -17.53
N GLU A 74 20.34 -5.07 -17.98
CA GLU A 74 21.30 -4.88 -19.09
C GLU A 74 22.74 -4.64 -18.62
N ALA A 75 23.06 -4.88 -17.33
CA ALA A 75 24.38 -4.61 -16.79
C ALA A 75 25.50 -5.41 -17.50
N SER A 76 26.65 -4.76 -17.66
CA SER A 76 27.86 -5.31 -18.28
C SER A 76 28.85 -5.88 -17.26
N GLU A 77 29.81 -6.70 -17.71
CA GLU A 77 30.88 -7.23 -16.85
C GLU A 77 31.77 -6.12 -16.26
N ALA A 78 31.95 -5.01 -16.99
CA ALA A 78 32.69 -3.85 -16.52
C ALA A 78 32.05 -3.16 -15.30
N GLU A 79 30.73 -3.32 -15.13
CA GLU A 79 29.98 -2.77 -13.99
C GLU A 79 30.07 -3.69 -12.77
N LEU A 80 30.12 -5.02 -12.96
CA LEU A 80 30.49 -5.95 -11.89
C LEU A 80 31.93 -5.69 -11.43
N ALA A 81 32.89 -5.58 -12.35
CA ALA A 81 34.29 -5.24 -12.01
C ALA A 81 34.45 -3.83 -11.40
N ARG A 82 33.47 -2.93 -11.56
CA ARG A 82 33.40 -1.65 -10.82
C ARG A 82 32.92 -1.87 -9.40
N ASP A 83 31.85 -2.63 -9.22
CA ASP A 83 31.29 -2.95 -7.90
C ASP A 83 32.30 -3.73 -7.05
N GLU A 84 32.99 -4.72 -7.62
CA GLU A 84 34.05 -5.49 -6.95
C GLU A 84 35.18 -4.61 -6.40
N ARG A 85 35.65 -3.62 -7.19
CA ARG A 85 36.67 -2.66 -6.74
C ARG A 85 36.19 -1.78 -5.58
N ILE A 86 34.88 -1.51 -5.48
CA ILE A 86 34.29 -0.80 -4.34
C ILE A 86 34.25 -1.74 -3.12
N LEU A 87 33.88 -3.00 -3.29
CA LEU A 87 33.92 -4.01 -2.22
C LEU A 87 35.35 -4.25 -1.71
N ASP A 88 36.36 -4.27 -2.58
CA ASP A 88 37.77 -4.35 -2.21
C ASP A 88 38.20 -3.15 -1.35
N ALA A 89 37.82 -1.93 -1.75
CA ALA A 89 38.13 -0.72 -0.98
C ALA A 89 37.42 -0.69 0.40
N LEU A 90 36.17 -1.15 0.47
CA LEU A 90 35.43 -1.28 1.73
C LEU A 90 36.08 -2.30 2.67
N ALA A 91 36.44 -3.48 2.16
CA ALA A 91 37.11 -4.52 2.93
C ALA A 91 38.50 -4.06 3.43
N GLN A 92 39.28 -3.36 2.60
CA GLN A 92 40.56 -2.76 2.99
C GLN A 92 40.41 -1.68 4.07
N ALA A 93 39.27 -0.96 4.09
CA ALA A 93 38.92 0.00 5.14
C ALA A 93 38.32 -0.67 6.41
N GLY A 94 38.20 -2.00 6.45
CA GLY A 94 37.60 -2.74 7.57
C GLY A 94 36.07 -2.70 7.62
N VAL A 95 35.42 -2.14 6.59
CA VAL A 95 33.96 -2.11 6.47
C VAL A 95 33.49 -3.43 5.87
N LEU A 96 32.95 -4.31 6.72
CA LEU A 96 32.52 -5.68 6.36
C LEU A 96 31.03 -5.93 6.57
N ASP A 97 30.23 -4.87 6.75
CA ASP A 97 28.77 -4.92 6.75
C ASP A 97 28.25 -4.04 5.58
N VAL A 98 27.36 -4.58 4.75
CA VAL A 98 26.73 -3.80 3.65
C VAL A 98 25.22 -4.08 3.56
N CYS A 99 24.44 -3.06 3.19
CA CYS A 99 23.08 -3.28 2.70
C CYS A 99 23.08 -3.07 1.19
N LEU A 100 22.75 -4.11 0.43
CA LEU A 100 22.59 -4.01 -1.02
C LEU A 100 21.29 -3.29 -1.34
N ILE A 101 21.37 -2.25 -2.15
CA ILE A 101 20.22 -1.44 -2.57
C ILE A 101 20.25 -1.32 -4.09
N PRO A 102 19.70 -2.28 -4.85
CA PRO A 102 19.66 -2.17 -6.30
C PRO A 102 18.78 -1.00 -6.74
N ALA A 103 19.10 -0.45 -7.92
CA ALA A 103 18.26 0.56 -8.56
C ALA A 103 16.98 -0.10 -9.10
N GLU A 104 17.09 -1.26 -9.75
CA GLU A 104 15.94 -2.00 -10.27
C GLU A 104 15.34 -2.94 -9.21
N SER A 105 14.04 -3.23 -9.36
CA SER A 105 13.35 -4.31 -8.63
C SER A 105 14.08 -5.64 -8.80
N ALA A 106 14.26 -6.38 -7.70
CA ALA A 106 14.87 -7.70 -7.67
C ALA A 106 14.22 -8.72 -8.64
N ALA A 107 12.93 -8.53 -8.97
CA ALA A 107 12.22 -9.35 -9.97
C ALA A 107 12.70 -9.14 -11.42
N LYS A 108 13.31 -7.99 -11.74
CA LYS A 108 13.77 -7.62 -13.09
C LYS A 108 15.24 -7.99 -13.35
N VAL A 109 16.05 -8.07 -12.30
CA VAL A 109 17.49 -8.38 -12.39
C VAL A 109 17.68 -9.90 -12.54
N PRO A 110 18.46 -10.39 -13.53
CA PRO A 110 18.74 -11.82 -13.69
C PRO A 110 19.38 -12.46 -12.45
N ALA A 111 19.02 -13.72 -12.17
CA ALA A 111 19.52 -14.44 -10.99
C ALA A 111 21.05 -14.65 -11.04
N GLU A 112 21.62 -14.72 -12.23
CA GLU A 112 23.04 -14.87 -12.50
C GLU A 112 23.81 -13.61 -12.06
N ARG A 113 23.24 -12.40 -12.26
CA ARG A 113 23.82 -11.13 -11.80
C ARG A 113 23.81 -11.04 -10.28
N TRP A 114 22.70 -11.43 -9.65
CA TRP A 114 22.62 -11.58 -8.20
C TRP A 114 23.67 -12.55 -7.67
N GLN A 115 23.80 -13.74 -8.29
CA GLN A 115 24.76 -14.75 -7.89
C GLN A 115 26.20 -14.22 -7.93
N SER A 116 26.62 -13.58 -9.04
CA SER A 116 27.97 -13.01 -9.16
C SER A 116 28.30 -11.99 -8.08
N LEU A 117 27.36 -11.09 -7.73
CA LEU A 117 27.59 -10.11 -6.67
C LEU A 117 27.62 -10.75 -5.28
N VAL A 118 26.76 -11.74 -5.02
CA VAL A 118 26.80 -12.49 -3.75
C VAL A 118 28.11 -13.27 -3.63
N ASP A 119 28.61 -13.88 -4.71
CA ASP A 119 29.91 -14.55 -4.73
C ASP A 119 31.06 -13.58 -4.42
N ALA A 120 31.02 -12.37 -4.99
CA ALA A 120 32.00 -11.31 -4.73
C ALA A 120 31.99 -10.82 -3.26
N LEU A 121 30.84 -10.83 -2.59
CA LEU A 121 30.68 -10.49 -1.18
C LEU A 121 31.21 -11.60 -0.25
N GLU A 122 30.82 -12.85 -0.51
CA GLU A 122 31.23 -14.02 0.29
C GLU A 122 32.74 -14.26 0.18
N ALA A 123 33.34 -14.10 -1.01
CA ALA A 123 34.78 -14.19 -1.22
C ALA A 123 35.58 -13.17 -0.37
N ARG A 124 34.95 -12.05 0.00
CA ARG A 124 35.50 -10.96 0.81
C ARG A 124 34.98 -10.97 2.26
N GLN A 125 34.25 -12.02 2.66
CA GLN A 125 33.71 -12.23 4.01
C GLN A 125 32.75 -11.12 4.49
N PHE A 126 32.03 -10.46 3.57
CA PHE A 126 31.01 -9.50 3.94
C PHE A 126 29.82 -10.14 4.65
N ARG A 127 29.29 -9.44 5.65
CA ARG A 127 27.93 -9.62 6.16
C ARG A 127 27.03 -8.68 5.37
N TYR A 128 25.89 -9.17 4.88
CA TYR A 128 25.04 -8.37 4.00
C TYR A 128 23.54 -8.53 4.26
N GLY A 129 22.83 -7.42 4.08
CA GLY A 129 21.38 -7.38 3.89
C GLY A 129 21.00 -7.00 2.46
N LEU A 130 19.76 -7.27 2.06
CA LEU A 130 19.25 -6.94 0.72
C LEU A 130 17.97 -6.12 0.80
N SER A 131 17.94 -4.96 0.15
CA SER A 131 16.69 -4.35 -0.30
C SER A 131 16.23 -5.04 -1.59
N LEU A 132 14.92 -5.13 -1.82
CA LEU A 132 14.36 -5.63 -3.06
C LEU A 132 14.40 -4.61 -4.22
N GLY A 133 15.02 -3.44 -4.01
CA GLY A 133 15.24 -2.40 -5.02
C GLY A 133 14.19 -1.31 -5.00
N GLU A 134 14.00 -0.61 -6.11
CA GLU A 134 12.75 0.12 -6.33
C GLU A 134 11.57 -0.85 -6.36
N ALA A 135 10.41 -0.41 -5.85
CA ALA A 135 9.18 -1.19 -5.93
C ALA A 135 8.83 -1.48 -7.40
N GLY A 136 8.95 -2.75 -7.79
CA GLY A 136 8.62 -3.23 -9.14
C GLY A 136 7.11 -3.43 -9.37
N LEU A 137 6.29 -2.94 -8.44
CA LEU A 137 4.84 -3.03 -8.47
C LEU A 137 4.28 -1.96 -9.44
N PRO A 138 3.20 -2.25 -10.19
CA PRO A 138 2.50 -1.23 -10.96
C PRO A 138 2.04 -0.06 -10.08
N ILE A 139 1.88 1.12 -10.67
CA ILE A 139 1.23 2.26 -10.00
C ILE A 139 -0.27 1.99 -9.96
N ALA A 140 -0.84 1.96 -8.75
CA ALA A 140 -2.28 1.78 -8.57
C ALA A 140 -3.06 2.90 -9.30
N GLN A 141 -4.27 2.58 -9.76
CA GLN A 141 -5.18 3.53 -10.39
C GLN A 141 -6.36 3.80 -9.45
N GLY A 142 -6.91 5.02 -9.45
CA GLY A 142 -8.03 5.33 -8.58
C GLY A 142 -8.72 6.65 -8.87
N TYR A 143 -9.84 6.85 -8.18
CA TYR A 143 -10.57 8.12 -8.18
C TYR A 143 -10.08 9.04 -7.07
N VAL A 144 -9.90 10.31 -7.42
CA VAL A 144 -9.57 11.39 -6.49
C VAL A 144 -10.85 12.00 -5.93
N VAL A 145 -11.05 11.90 -4.62
CA VAL A 145 -12.17 12.50 -3.89
C VAL A 145 -11.71 13.74 -3.12
N ALA A 146 -11.30 14.77 -3.88
CA ALA A 146 -10.95 16.09 -3.37
C ALA A 146 -11.96 17.17 -3.85
N PRO A 147 -13.25 17.10 -3.44
CA PRO A 147 -14.32 17.97 -3.94
C PRO A 147 -14.20 19.45 -3.53
N ALA A 148 -13.19 19.80 -2.74
CA ALA A 148 -12.81 21.20 -2.46
C ALA A 148 -11.82 21.73 -3.51
N SER A 149 -10.84 20.91 -3.92
CA SER A 149 -9.81 21.23 -4.91
C SER A 149 -10.39 21.23 -6.33
N TYR A 150 -11.18 20.21 -6.67
CA TYR A 150 -11.77 20.03 -7.99
C TYR A 150 -13.19 20.60 -8.09
N ARG A 151 -13.35 21.87 -7.67
CA ARG A 151 -14.62 22.59 -7.65
C ARG A 151 -14.59 23.81 -8.56
N ILE A 152 -15.53 23.87 -9.51
CA ILE A 152 -15.76 25.02 -10.38
C ILE A 152 -17.07 25.68 -9.95
N ALA A 153 -16.97 26.90 -9.42
CA ALA A 153 -18.09 27.65 -8.88
C ALA A 153 -18.63 28.70 -9.87
N ASN A 154 -19.77 29.30 -9.51
CA ASN A 154 -20.37 30.45 -10.20
C ASN A 154 -20.75 30.19 -11.67
N LEU A 155 -21.16 28.94 -11.99
CA LEU A 155 -21.68 28.60 -13.30
C LEU A 155 -23.09 29.16 -13.43
N ALA A 156 -23.30 30.11 -14.34
CA ALA A 156 -24.59 30.79 -14.53
C ALA A 156 -25.02 30.92 -16.01
N GLN A 157 -24.28 30.28 -16.91
CA GLN A 157 -24.51 30.31 -18.36
C GLN A 157 -24.21 28.94 -18.96
N SER A 158 -24.92 28.59 -20.03
CA SER A 158 -24.60 27.42 -20.86
C SER A 158 -23.31 27.66 -21.65
N GLY A 159 -22.54 26.61 -21.91
CA GLY A 159 -21.26 26.71 -22.62
C GLY A 159 -20.40 25.45 -22.48
N VAL A 160 -19.09 25.59 -22.68
CA VAL A 160 -18.11 24.53 -22.41
C VAL A 160 -17.31 24.90 -21.17
N VAL A 161 -17.44 24.12 -20.10
CA VAL A 161 -16.63 24.26 -18.90
C VAL A 161 -15.35 23.45 -19.06
N VAL A 162 -14.20 24.07 -18.81
CA VAL A 162 -12.88 23.45 -18.94
C VAL A 162 -12.27 23.26 -17.56
N PHE A 163 -11.70 22.08 -17.28
CA PHE A 163 -10.99 21.79 -16.04
C PHE A 163 -9.62 21.17 -16.32
N ARG A 164 -8.68 21.34 -15.39
CA ARG A 164 -7.39 20.64 -15.41
C ARG A 164 -7.45 19.42 -14.48
N ALA A 165 -7.00 18.29 -14.98
CA ALA A 165 -6.85 17.04 -14.25
C ALA A 165 -5.60 16.34 -14.81
N PRO A 166 -4.38 16.75 -14.37
CA PRO A 166 -3.15 16.18 -14.90
C PRO A 166 -3.10 14.66 -14.64
N PHE A 167 -2.53 13.93 -15.59
CA PHE A 167 -2.40 12.45 -15.58
C PHE A 167 -3.70 11.65 -15.57
N ALA A 168 -4.87 12.30 -15.57
CA ALA A 168 -6.16 11.59 -15.63
C ALA A 168 -6.49 11.10 -17.05
N ASP A 169 -7.14 9.93 -17.13
CA ASP A 169 -7.68 9.35 -18.36
C ASP A 169 -9.13 9.80 -18.61
N HIS A 170 -9.93 9.87 -17.54
CA HIS A 170 -11.26 10.47 -17.50
C HIS A 170 -11.52 11.10 -16.14
N ALA A 171 -12.63 11.83 -16.04
CA ALA A 171 -13.19 12.24 -14.77
C ALA A 171 -14.71 12.01 -14.75
N LEU A 172 -15.25 11.83 -13.55
CA LEU A 172 -16.68 11.94 -13.30
C LEU A 172 -16.99 13.38 -12.92
N THR A 173 -18.00 13.99 -13.52
CA THR A 173 -18.40 15.38 -13.23
C THR A 173 -19.85 15.43 -12.78
N PHE A 174 -20.12 16.28 -11.80
CA PHE A 174 -21.43 16.46 -11.17
C PHE A 174 -21.75 17.95 -11.13
N VAL A 175 -22.87 18.34 -11.71
CA VAL A 175 -23.37 19.73 -11.74
C VAL A 175 -24.52 19.83 -10.75
N VAL A 176 -24.38 20.71 -9.76
CA VAL A 176 -25.30 20.84 -8.62
C VAL A 176 -25.82 22.28 -8.57
N ASP A 177 -27.13 22.46 -8.39
CA ASP A 177 -27.73 23.78 -8.18
C ASP A 177 -27.32 24.33 -6.80
N THR A 178 -26.95 25.61 -6.74
CA THR A 178 -26.53 26.27 -5.49
C THR A 178 -27.68 26.71 -4.60
N HIS A 179 -28.92 26.70 -5.08
CA HIS A 179 -30.10 27.09 -4.32
C HIS A 179 -30.64 25.96 -3.45
N ASP A 180 -30.91 24.79 -4.03
CA ASP A 180 -31.53 23.64 -3.36
C ASP A 180 -30.60 22.42 -3.20
N ASN A 181 -29.39 22.46 -3.78
CA ASN A 181 -28.43 21.36 -3.86
C ASN A 181 -28.94 20.15 -4.67
N SER A 182 -29.88 20.35 -5.58
CA SER A 182 -30.31 19.34 -6.54
C SER A 182 -29.20 19.03 -7.56
N LEU A 183 -29.15 17.78 -8.03
CA LEU A 183 -28.23 17.38 -9.09
C LEU A 183 -28.85 17.71 -10.45
N LEU A 184 -28.26 18.68 -11.15
CA LEU A 184 -28.66 19.11 -12.49
C LEU A 184 -28.14 18.16 -13.58
N GLY A 185 -27.01 17.49 -13.34
CA GLY A 185 -26.48 16.48 -14.26
C GLY A 185 -25.23 15.78 -13.75
N GLN A 186 -25.00 14.56 -14.25
CA GLN A 186 -23.75 13.82 -14.07
C GLN A 186 -23.25 13.31 -15.42
N GLN A 187 -21.93 13.29 -15.65
CA GLN A 187 -21.35 12.73 -16.86
C GLN A 187 -19.90 12.25 -16.63
N ARG A 188 -19.49 11.20 -17.36
CA ARG A 188 -18.09 10.78 -17.47
C ARG A 188 -17.48 11.47 -18.68
N VAL A 189 -16.34 12.13 -18.50
CA VAL A 189 -15.70 12.96 -19.52
C VAL A 189 -14.26 12.50 -19.69
N ALA A 190 -13.85 12.25 -20.93
CA ALA A 190 -12.45 11.93 -21.26
C ALA A 190 -11.54 13.14 -20.97
N VAL A 191 -10.34 12.89 -20.47
CA VAL A 191 -9.35 13.92 -20.18
C VAL A 191 -8.20 13.79 -21.16
N GLU A 192 -8.05 14.78 -22.04
CA GLU A 192 -7.03 14.80 -23.08
C GLU A 192 -5.92 15.77 -22.68
N GLN A 193 -4.67 15.29 -22.66
CA GLN A 193 -3.49 16.09 -22.29
C GLN A 193 -3.65 16.81 -20.91
N GLY A 194 -4.35 16.16 -19.98
CA GLY A 194 -4.63 16.70 -18.64
C GLY A 194 -5.72 17.77 -18.60
N VAL A 195 -6.53 17.91 -19.65
CA VAL A 195 -7.64 18.87 -19.76
C VAL A 195 -8.94 18.17 -20.11
N GLY A 196 -9.96 18.30 -19.25
CA GLY A 196 -11.32 17.86 -19.52
C GLY A 196 -12.20 19.01 -20.02
N ARG A 197 -13.14 18.70 -20.92
CA ARG A 197 -14.09 19.66 -21.50
C ARG A 197 -15.51 19.15 -21.34
N VAL A 198 -16.36 19.94 -20.70
CA VAL A 198 -17.71 19.56 -20.29
C VAL A 198 -18.72 20.46 -21.00
N PRO A 199 -19.52 19.95 -21.96
CA PRO A 199 -20.68 20.71 -22.45
C PRO A 199 -21.69 20.84 -21.31
N LEU A 200 -22.04 22.08 -20.99
CA LEU A 200 -22.94 22.44 -19.91
C LEU A 200 -24.14 23.19 -20.48
N GLN A 201 -25.34 22.71 -20.15
CA GLN A 201 -26.59 23.39 -20.40
C GLN A 201 -27.21 23.76 -19.05
N LEU A 202 -27.52 25.05 -18.86
CA LEU A 202 -28.20 25.61 -17.69
C LEU A 202 -29.42 26.39 -18.16
N SER A 203 -30.53 26.22 -17.44
CA SER A 203 -31.72 27.06 -17.59
C SER A 203 -31.43 28.49 -17.13
N GLU A 204 -32.17 29.46 -17.67
CA GLU A 204 -32.02 30.86 -17.30
C GLU A 204 -32.26 31.09 -15.80
N GLY A 205 -31.39 31.88 -15.16
CA GLY A 205 -31.44 32.17 -13.72
C GLY A 205 -30.82 31.10 -12.80
N VAL A 206 -30.56 29.89 -13.28
CA VAL A 206 -29.91 28.82 -12.50
C VAL A 206 -28.45 29.17 -12.20
N LYS A 207 -28.03 28.97 -10.94
CA LYS A 207 -26.64 29.09 -10.51
C LYS A 207 -26.14 27.76 -10.01
N ALA A 208 -25.11 27.23 -10.65
CA ALA A 208 -24.58 25.90 -10.40
C ALA A 208 -23.11 25.90 -9.96
N VAL A 209 -22.71 24.76 -9.40
CA VAL A 209 -21.33 24.37 -9.12
C VAL A 209 -21.09 23.05 -9.82
N MET A 210 -19.94 22.91 -10.50
CA MET A 210 -19.48 21.61 -10.98
C MET A 210 -18.39 21.09 -10.04
N VAL A 211 -18.50 19.82 -9.64
CA VAL A 211 -17.47 19.08 -8.90
C VAL A 211 -16.95 17.96 -9.79
N VAL A 212 -15.64 17.79 -9.82
CA VAL A 212 -14.94 16.84 -10.69
C VAL A 212 -14.21 15.81 -9.82
N TYR A 213 -14.27 14.55 -10.22
CA TYR A 213 -13.58 13.41 -9.59
C TYR A 213 -12.70 12.75 -10.65
N PRO A 214 -11.44 13.21 -10.81
CA PRO A 214 -10.49 12.60 -11.74
C PRO A 214 -10.25 11.12 -11.40
N HIS A 215 -10.09 10.31 -12.44
CA HIS A 215 -9.46 9.00 -12.33
C HIS A 215 -8.04 9.13 -12.87
N ARG A 216 -7.02 8.75 -12.08
CA ARG A 216 -5.61 8.92 -12.47
C ARG A 216 -4.73 7.81 -11.87
N PRO A 217 -3.50 7.63 -12.40
CA PRO A 217 -2.43 6.96 -11.68
C PRO A 217 -2.19 7.64 -10.34
N LEU A 218 -2.04 6.86 -9.30
CA LEU A 218 -1.88 7.32 -7.93
C LEU A 218 -0.41 7.67 -7.66
N ALA A 219 0.10 8.64 -8.40
CA ALA A 219 1.47 9.13 -8.35
C ALA A 219 1.54 10.65 -8.55
N ASP A 220 2.56 11.26 -7.95
CA ASP A 220 2.93 12.67 -8.12
C ASP A 220 4.48 12.81 -8.17
N SER A 221 5.02 14.00 -7.87
CA SER A 221 6.47 14.23 -7.81
C SER A 221 7.15 13.71 -6.54
N GLY A 222 6.39 13.44 -5.47
CA GLY A 222 6.87 12.97 -4.18
C GLY A 222 6.84 11.45 -4.04
N GLY A 223 5.91 10.77 -4.72
CA GLY A 223 5.80 9.32 -4.65
C GLY A 223 4.68 8.69 -5.47
N PHE A 224 4.38 7.42 -5.17
CA PHE A 224 3.28 6.67 -5.76
C PHE A 224 2.71 5.63 -4.80
N VAL A 225 1.43 5.28 -4.99
CA VAL A 225 0.79 4.14 -4.33
C VAL A 225 1.02 2.89 -5.20
N PRO A 226 1.76 1.87 -4.73
CA PRO A 226 1.92 0.62 -5.46
C PRO A 226 0.61 -0.17 -5.49
N ASP A 227 0.35 -0.87 -6.58
CA ASP A 227 -0.78 -1.79 -6.69
C ASP A 227 -0.49 -3.09 -5.94
N LEU A 228 -0.89 -3.09 -4.66
CA LEU A 228 -0.78 -4.25 -3.76
C LEU A 228 -1.93 -5.26 -3.94
N TRP A 229 -2.89 -5.00 -4.82
CA TRP A 229 -4.11 -5.82 -4.97
C TRP A 229 -4.08 -6.69 -6.21
N GLU A 230 -3.66 -6.13 -7.35
CA GLU A 230 -3.63 -6.83 -8.64
C GLU A 230 -2.19 -7.17 -9.05
N GLY A 231 -1.25 -6.24 -8.90
CA GLY A 231 0.15 -6.43 -9.31
C GLY A 231 1.05 -7.19 -8.31
N TYR A 232 0.57 -7.45 -7.09
CA TYR A 232 1.42 -8.00 -6.03
C TYR A 232 1.86 -9.45 -6.26
N ASP A 233 0.95 -10.33 -6.67
CA ASP A 233 1.25 -11.76 -6.82
C ASP A 233 2.30 -12.00 -7.92
N ASP A 234 2.14 -11.36 -9.08
CA ASP A 234 3.12 -11.43 -10.18
C ASP A 234 4.49 -10.87 -9.78
N TRP A 235 4.52 -9.76 -9.04
CA TRP A 235 5.76 -9.19 -8.53
C TRP A 235 6.44 -10.10 -7.51
N ARG A 236 5.69 -10.61 -6.52
CA ARG A 236 6.17 -11.56 -5.51
C ARG A 236 6.74 -12.81 -6.18
N ASP A 237 6.01 -13.40 -7.11
CA ASP A 237 6.42 -14.62 -7.79
C ASP A 237 7.62 -14.37 -8.71
N GLY A 238 7.76 -13.16 -9.27
CA GLY A 238 8.99 -12.69 -9.92
C GLY A 238 10.19 -12.65 -8.97
N VAL A 239 10.05 -12.01 -7.80
CA VAL A 239 11.11 -11.95 -6.77
C VAL A 239 11.50 -13.36 -6.31
N LEU A 240 10.52 -14.22 -5.99
CA LEU A 240 10.77 -15.59 -5.54
C LEU A 240 11.43 -16.45 -6.64
N ARG A 241 11.02 -16.30 -7.91
CA ARG A 241 11.61 -17.00 -9.06
C ARG A 241 13.05 -16.58 -9.35
N THR A 242 13.41 -15.33 -9.08
CA THR A 242 14.78 -14.82 -9.23
C THR A 242 15.62 -15.21 -8.01
N LEU A 243 15.27 -14.73 -6.81
CA LEU A 243 16.08 -14.90 -5.61
C LEU A 243 16.10 -16.34 -5.11
N GLY A 244 15.07 -17.14 -5.40
CA GLY A 244 15.05 -18.59 -5.10
C GLY A 244 16.06 -19.41 -5.91
N LYS A 245 16.68 -18.84 -6.96
CA LYS A 245 17.81 -19.45 -7.67
C LYS A 245 19.18 -19.05 -7.10
N VAL A 246 19.23 -17.97 -6.30
CA VAL A 246 20.47 -17.42 -5.76
C VAL A 246 20.89 -18.22 -4.54
N ARG A 247 22.12 -18.75 -4.58
CA ARG A 247 22.72 -19.50 -3.48
C ARG A 247 23.38 -18.54 -2.51
N PHE A 248 22.62 -17.99 -1.58
CA PHE A 248 23.16 -17.13 -0.52
C PHE A 248 24.13 -17.89 0.38
N GLY A 249 25.23 -17.27 0.79
CA GLY A 249 26.15 -17.84 1.77
C GLY A 249 25.88 -17.35 3.19
N LYS A 250 26.75 -17.76 4.11
CA LYS A 250 26.75 -17.37 5.53
C LYS A 250 26.89 -15.88 5.81
N GLY A 251 27.12 -15.03 4.79
CA GLY A 251 27.12 -13.58 4.89
C GLY A 251 25.71 -12.97 4.99
N LEU A 252 24.67 -13.61 4.46
CA LEU A 252 23.30 -13.10 4.48
C LEU A 252 22.76 -12.91 5.91
N ARG A 253 22.17 -11.74 6.21
CA ARG A 253 21.60 -11.44 7.54
C ARG A 253 20.12 -11.10 7.53
N PHE A 254 19.65 -10.32 6.56
CA PHE A 254 18.26 -9.83 6.53
C PHE A 254 17.85 -9.34 5.14
N PHE A 255 16.54 -9.21 4.94
CA PHE A 255 15.96 -8.41 3.86
C PHE A 255 15.37 -7.12 4.45
N VAL A 256 15.54 -6.00 3.75
CA VAL A 256 14.84 -4.73 4.01
C VAL A 256 13.87 -4.44 2.87
N ASP A 257 12.93 -3.54 3.10
CA ASP A 257 11.94 -3.09 2.11
C ASP A 257 11.26 -4.27 1.37
N PRO A 258 10.49 -5.13 2.06
CA PRO A 258 9.93 -6.37 1.49
C PRO A 258 8.83 -6.15 0.44
N LEU A 259 8.57 -4.90 0.04
CA LEU A 259 7.71 -4.48 -1.08
C LEU A 259 8.50 -3.66 -2.13
N GLY A 260 9.83 -3.63 -2.01
CA GLY A 260 10.70 -2.62 -2.61
C GLY A 260 10.56 -1.24 -1.95
N ARG A 261 11.41 -0.31 -2.37
CA ARG A 261 11.39 1.09 -1.94
C ARG A 261 10.40 1.89 -2.77
N TRP A 262 9.53 2.61 -2.07
CA TRP A 262 8.58 3.56 -2.62
C TRP A 262 8.24 4.60 -1.55
N THR A 263 7.74 5.75 -1.97
CA THR A 263 7.22 6.82 -1.11
C THR A 263 5.75 7.02 -1.42
N LEU A 264 4.94 7.38 -0.43
CA LEU A 264 3.58 7.84 -0.69
C LEU A 264 3.62 9.18 -1.45
N PRO A 265 2.60 9.49 -2.28
CA PRO A 265 2.39 10.83 -2.83
C PRO A 265 2.39 11.91 -1.73
N ASP A 266 2.88 13.11 -2.05
CA ASP A 266 2.84 14.27 -1.14
C ASP A 266 1.38 14.76 -0.94
N GLU A 267 0.55 14.61 -1.97
CA GLU A 267 -0.86 14.95 -1.93
C GLU A 267 -1.68 13.89 -1.17
N ASP A 268 -2.06 14.18 0.08
CA ASP A 268 -3.18 13.51 0.77
C ASP A 268 -4.50 13.91 0.09
N GLU A 269 -4.71 13.44 -1.13
CA GLU A 269 -6.01 13.35 -1.77
C GLU A 269 -6.68 12.07 -1.31
N ALA A 270 -7.97 12.16 -0.94
CA ALA A 270 -8.73 10.98 -0.54
C ALA A 270 -9.00 10.11 -1.76
N ILE A 271 -8.07 9.21 -2.00
CA ILE A 271 -7.97 8.37 -3.17
C ILE A 271 -8.68 7.05 -2.89
N ILE A 272 -9.40 6.56 -3.90
CA ILE A 272 -10.11 5.29 -3.84
C ILE A 272 -9.63 4.45 -5.03
N PRO A 273 -8.83 3.40 -4.79
CA PRO A 273 -8.35 2.53 -5.86
C PRO A 273 -9.52 1.95 -6.67
N SER A 274 -9.34 1.88 -7.97
CA SER A 274 -10.40 1.48 -8.90
C SER A 274 -10.31 0.01 -9.34
N SER A 275 -9.20 -0.68 -9.04
CA SER A 275 -8.92 -2.03 -9.52
C SER A 275 -9.95 -3.07 -9.04
N PRO A 276 -10.23 -4.14 -9.82
CA PRO A 276 -11.15 -5.20 -9.42
C PRO A 276 -10.73 -5.90 -8.13
N MET A 277 -9.42 -6.14 -7.96
CA MET A 277 -8.89 -6.84 -6.78
C MET A 277 -8.99 -6.01 -5.49
N PHE A 278 -8.83 -4.68 -5.57
CA PHE A 278 -9.13 -3.80 -4.44
C PHE A 278 -10.59 -3.96 -3.98
N ARG A 279 -11.54 -3.95 -4.93
CA ARG A 279 -12.97 -4.07 -4.60
C ARG A 279 -13.30 -5.44 -3.99
N LEU A 280 -12.70 -6.52 -4.49
CA LEU A 280 -12.88 -7.86 -3.93
C LEU A 280 -12.34 -7.96 -2.49
N GLY A 281 -11.16 -7.38 -2.24
CA GLY A 281 -10.59 -7.32 -0.89
C GLY A 281 -11.40 -6.45 0.07
N PHE A 282 -11.89 -5.30 -0.40
CA PHE A 282 -12.74 -4.40 0.39
C PHE A 282 -14.13 -5.02 0.64
N GLU A 283 -14.70 -5.76 -0.31
CA GLU A 283 -15.91 -6.57 -0.11
C GLU A 283 -15.70 -7.59 1.03
N ALA A 284 -14.61 -8.35 1.00
CA ALA A 284 -14.30 -9.34 2.03
C ALA A 284 -14.10 -8.69 3.42
N PHE A 285 -13.46 -7.51 3.46
CA PHE A 285 -13.35 -6.69 4.68
C PHE A 285 -14.71 -6.27 5.21
N LEU A 286 -15.57 -5.67 4.36
CA LEU A 286 -16.90 -5.20 4.76
C LEU A 286 -17.80 -6.34 5.23
N ALA A 287 -17.79 -7.47 4.54
CA ALA A 287 -18.52 -8.68 4.92
C ALA A 287 -18.07 -9.20 6.29
N ARG A 288 -16.75 -9.33 6.50
CA ARG A 288 -16.17 -9.77 7.79
C ARG A 288 -16.44 -8.78 8.93
N ARG A 289 -16.44 -7.48 8.65
CA ARG A 289 -16.65 -6.42 9.64
C ARG A 289 -18.10 -6.32 10.09
N TYR A 290 -19.03 -6.32 9.14
CA TYR A 290 -20.43 -6.00 9.40
C TYR A 290 -21.33 -7.23 9.55
N GLN A 291 -20.95 -8.38 8.99
CA GLN A 291 -21.67 -9.66 8.98
C GLN A 291 -23.03 -9.63 8.24
N THR A 292 -23.75 -8.52 8.25
CA THR A 292 -25.01 -8.30 7.53
C THR A 292 -25.00 -6.97 6.79
N LEU A 293 -25.77 -6.88 5.70
CA LEU A 293 -25.94 -5.64 4.95
C LEU A 293 -26.67 -4.58 5.78
N GLU A 294 -27.59 -4.97 6.68
CA GLU A 294 -28.27 -4.01 7.56
C GLU A 294 -27.30 -3.28 8.50
N ASN A 295 -26.31 -3.99 9.05
CA ASN A 295 -25.27 -3.40 9.88
C ASN A 295 -24.41 -2.42 9.07
N LEU A 296 -24.00 -2.79 7.85
CA LEU A 296 -23.26 -1.91 6.94
C LEU A 296 -24.07 -0.67 6.57
N MET A 297 -25.31 -0.82 6.11
CA MET A 297 -26.16 0.30 5.68
C MET A 297 -26.46 1.26 6.84
N SER A 298 -26.57 0.74 8.06
CA SER A 298 -26.75 1.55 9.27
C SER A 298 -25.47 2.29 9.67
N ALA A 299 -24.29 1.64 9.56
CA ALA A 299 -22.99 2.28 9.83
C ALA A 299 -22.60 3.32 8.76
N TRP A 300 -22.97 3.08 7.50
CA TRP A 300 -22.81 4.03 6.40
C TRP A 300 -23.90 5.11 6.38
N ALA A 301 -24.85 5.07 7.31
CA ALA A 301 -25.93 6.05 7.47
C ALA A 301 -26.67 6.34 6.15
N LEU A 302 -27.00 5.29 5.39
CA LEU A 302 -27.75 5.42 4.14
C LEU A 302 -29.18 5.91 4.43
N SER A 303 -29.66 6.88 3.64
CA SER A 303 -31.06 7.32 3.70
C SER A 303 -32.04 6.26 3.16
N GLU A 304 -31.58 5.44 2.21
CA GLU A 304 -32.32 4.32 1.64
C GLU A 304 -31.55 3.02 1.87
N ARG A 305 -32.23 1.98 2.36
CA ARG A 305 -31.64 0.66 2.59
C ARG A 305 -31.74 -0.20 1.32
N ASN A 306 -30.97 0.19 0.30
CA ASN A 306 -31.08 -0.32 -1.08
C ASN A 306 -29.75 -0.86 -1.66
N ILE A 307 -28.84 -1.32 -0.79
CA ILE A 307 -27.66 -2.11 -1.18
C ILE A 307 -28.01 -3.59 -1.01
N GLU A 308 -27.84 -4.36 -2.08
CA GLU A 308 -28.26 -5.76 -2.20
C GLU A 308 -27.11 -6.75 -1.93
N SER A 309 -25.85 -6.29 -1.95
CA SER A 309 -24.66 -7.14 -1.73
C SER A 309 -23.45 -6.38 -1.19
N PHE A 310 -22.48 -7.09 -0.60
CA PHE A 310 -21.20 -6.49 -0.20
C PHE A 310 -20.33 -6.11 -1.42
N ALA A 311 -20.39 -6.87 -2.52
CA ALA A 311 -19.84 -6.49 -3.82
C ALA A 311 -20.36 -5.11 -4.31
N GLU A 312 -21.65 -4.86 -4.16
CA GLU A 312 -22.25 -3.56 -4.48
C GLU A 312 -21.76 -2.46 -3.52
N ALA A 313 -21.60 -2.73 -2.22
CA ALA A 313 -21.03 -1.79 -1.27
C ALA A 313 -19.57 -1.42 -1.63
N ALA A 314 -18.76 -2.42 -1.99
CA ALA A 314 -17.34 -2.23 -2.29
C ALA A 314 -17.04 -1.46 -3.59
N ARG A 315 -18.02 -1.36 -4.50
CA ARG A 315 -17.92 -0.52 -5.73
C ARG A 315 -18.51 0.89 -5.59
N GLN A 316 -18.94 1.30 -4.39
CA GLN A 316 -19.43 2.66 -4.15
C GLN A 316 -18.29 3.67 -4.06
N LEU A 317 -18.41 4.80 -4.76
CA LEU A 317 -17.54 5.96 -4.68
C LEU A 317 -18.22 7.08 -3.86
N PRO A 318 -17.72 7.49 -2.68
CA PRO A 318 -18.18 8.70 -2.01
C PRO A 318 -17.89 9.95 -2.82
N LEU A 319 -18.86 10.84 -2.90
CA LEU A 319 -18.74 12.14 -3.55
C LEU A 319 -18.47 13.28 -2.53
N TRP A 320 -18.03 12.94 -1.31
CA TRP A 320 -17.71 13.92 -0.26
C TRP A 320 -16.43 13.56 0.48
N ARG A 321 -15.72 14.58 0.99
CA ARG A 321 -14.65 14.43 1.98
C ARG A 321 -14.84 15.46 3.08
N GLY A 322 -14.86 15.00 4.34
CA GLY A 322 -15.19 15.85 5.48
C GLY A 322 -16.55 16.54 5.28
N GLN A 323 -16.58 17.88 5.33
CA GLN A 323 -17.77 18.71 5.15
C GLN A 323 -17.89 19.31 3.73
N LYS A 324 -17.23 18.72 2.71
CA LYS A 324 -17.19 19.24 1.34
C LYS A 324 -17.58 18.15 0.34
N GLY A 325 -18.27 18.55 -0.73
CA GLY A 325 -18.77 17.65 -1.78
C GLY A 325 -20.26 17.33 -1.65
N ILE A 326 -20.69 16.27 -2.31
CA ILE A 326 -22.08 15.81 -2.41
C ILE A 326 -22.24 14.64 -1.42
N PRO A 327 -23.19 14.68 -0.46
CA PRO A 327 -23.38 13.63 0.55
C PRO A 327 -24.11 12.40 -0.04
N GLN A 328 -23.47 11.79 -1.04
CA GLN A 328 -23.97 10.65 -1.80
C GLN A 328 -22.83 9.68 -2.14
N LEU A 329 -23.17 8.39 -2.15
CA LEU A 329 -22.37 7.32 -2.71
C LEU A 329 -22.82 7.08 -4.16
N LEU A 330 -21.88 7.02 -5.10
CA LEU A 330 -22.09 6.66 -6.49
C LEU A 330 -21.73 5.19 -6.72
N ASP A 331 -22.64 4.41 -7.28
CA ASP A 331 -22.31 3.10 -7.82
C ASP A 331 -21.57 3.25 -9.16
N LEU A 332 -20.28 2.90 -9.18
CA LEU A 332 -19.42 3.01 -10.36
C LEU A 332 -19.84 2.13 -11.55
N GLN A 333 -20.72 1.14 -11.34
CA GLN A 333 -21.21 0.25 -12.39
C GLN A 333 -22.57 0.69 -12.94
N THR A 334 -23.48 1.14 -12.08
CA THR A 334 -24.86 1.49 -12.47
C THR A 334 -25.10 3.00 -12.62
N GLY A 335 -24.20 3.85 -12.14
CA GLY A 335 -24.40 5.30 -12.06
C GLY A 335 -25.45 5.73 -11.03
N ARG A 336 -25.98 4.79 -10.22
CA ARG A 336 -26.99 5.06 -9.19
C ARG A 336 -26.37 5.77 -8.00
N LEU A 337 -26.98 6.87 -7.60
CA LEU A 337 -26.62 7.65 -6.42
C LEU A 337 -27.45 7.21 -5.21
N ARG A 338 -26.82 7.10 -4.04
CA ARG A 338 -27.45 6.79 -2.75
C ARG A 338 -27.12 7.90 -1.75
N ARG A 339 -28.14 8.54 -1.19
CA ARG A 339 -27.97 9.61 -0.20
C ARG A 339 -27.50 9.04 1.14
N VAL A 340 -26.56 9.74 1.79
CA VAL A 340 -26.01 9.36 3.10
C VAL A 340 -25.99 10.54 4.06
N GLU A 341 -25.96 10.27 5.36
CA GLU A 341 -25.61 11.28 6.36
C GLU A 341 -24.08 11.36 6.51
N ALA A 342 -23.45 12.21 5.68
CA ALA A 342 -22.00 12.30 5.51
C ALA A 342 -21.18 12.43 6.82
N ALA A 343 -21.74 13.09 7.84
CA ALA A 343 -21.10 13.29 9.14
C ALA A 343 -21.10 12.05 10.05
N ARG A 344 -21.99 11.08 9.80
CA ARG A 344 -22.11 9.81 10.54
C ARG A 344 -21.65 8.60 9.74
N CYS A 345 -21.58 8.70 8.42
CA CYS A 345 -21.17 7.63 7.51
C CYS A 345 -19.77 7.09 7.84
N ALA A 346 -19.67 5.79 8.11
CA ALA A 346 -18.41 5.12 8.44
C ALA A 346 -17.46 4.89 7.23
N TYR A 347 -17.90 5.11 5.98
CA TYR A 347 -17.16 4.76 4.76
C TYR A 347 -15.67 5.12 4.81
N TRP A 348 -15.34 6.38 5.13
CA TRP A 348 -13.94 6.84 5.17
C TRP A 348 -13.10 6.15 6.25
N ARG A 349 -13.72 5.79 7.39
CA ARG A 349 -13.05 5.05 8.47
C ARG A 349 -12.86 3.59 8.11
N ASP A 350 -13.79 3.02 7.37
CA ASP A 350 -13.70 1.65 6.87
C ASP A 350 -12.61 1.52 5.81
N LEU A 351 -12.54 2.49 4.87
CA LEU A 351 -11.46 2.58 3.88
C LEU A 351 -10.08 2.77 4.52
N GLN A 352 -9.98 3.58 5.58
CA GLN A 352 -8.72 3.77 6.32
C GLN A 352 -8.31 2.59 7.21
N GLN A 353 -9.24 1.67 7.49
CA GLN A 353 -8.98 0.47 8.31
C GLN A 353 -8.72 -0.78 7.46
N TYR A 354 -9.09 -0.75 6.18
CA TYR A 354 -8.76 -1.75 5.19
C TYR A 354 -7.31 -1.60 4.72
#